data_AF-A0A7N5K7A6-F1
#
_entry.id   AF-A0A7N5K7A6-F1
#
_cell.length_a   1.000
_cell.length_b   1.000
_cell.length_c   1.000
_cell.angle_alpha   90.00
_cell.angle_beta   90.00
_cell.angle_gamma   90.00
#
_symmetry.space_group_name_H-M   'P 1'
#
loop_
_entity.id
_entity.type
_entity.pdbx_description
1 polymer ?
#
loop_
_entity_poly.entity_id
_entity_poly.type
_entity_poly.pdbx_seq_one_letter_code
_entity_poly.pdbx_strand_id
1 'polypeptide(L)'
;MSGLLGKLFGIGPGEKGGGKGPSPQEAIQRLKETEDMLSKKQEFLEEKIEQELLAARKHGTKNKRAALQALKRKKRYEKQLAQIDGTLSTIEFQREALENANTNTEVLKNMGFAAKAMKAAHDNM
;
A
#
# COMPACT_ATOMS: atom_id res chain seq x y z
N MET A 1 21.10 -4.51 43.34
CA MET A 1 21.97 -3.57 42.58
C MET A 1 22.44 -4.32 41.35
N SER A 2 21.65 -4.31 40.28
CA SER A 2 21.69 -3.33 39.18
C SER A 2 22.99 -3.44 38.37
N GLY A 3 22.88 -3.82 37.09
CA GLY A 3 23.86 -3.32 36.12
C GLY A 3 24.25 -4.12 34.88
N LEU A 4 23.74 -5.33 34.58
CA LEU A 4 24.33 -6.10 33.47
C LEU A 4 23.41 -6.66 32.38
N LEU A 5 22.11 -6.37 32.40
CA LEU A 5 21.17 -6.82 31.33
C LEU A 5 20.76 -5.73 30.35
N GLY A 6 21.20 -4.47 30.53
CA GLY A 6 20.83 -3.33 29.67
C GLY A 6 21.81 -3.01 28.53
N LYS A 7 22.88 -3.78 28.33
CA LYS A 7 23.97 -3.47 27.37
C LYS A 7 24.04 -4.36 26.14
N LEU A 8 23.11 -5.31 25.97
CA LEU A 8 23.02 -6.17 24.77
C LEU A 8 21.91 -5.75 23.79
N PHE A 9 21.08 -4.77 24.15
CA PHE A 9 20.16 -4.08 23.25
C PHE A 9 20.62 -2.62 23.18
N GLY A 10 21.19 -2.23 22.04
CA GLY A 10 21.87 -0.94 21.84
C GLY A 10 20.95 0.29 21.90
N ILE A 11 20.43 0.60 23.08
CA ILE A 11 19.81 1.89 23.38
C ILE A 11 20.84 2.72 24.11
N GLY A 12 21.72 3.36 23.32
CA GLY A 12 22.49 4.49 23.80
C GLY A 12 21.59 5.72 23.96
N PRO A 13 21.73 6.52 25.03
CA PRO A 13 21.01 7.77 25.18
C PRO A 13 21.69 8.82 24.30
N GLY A 14 21.36 8.88 23.02
CA GLY A 14 22.10 9.75 22.12
C GLY A 14 21.75 9.70 20.64
N GLU A 15 20.50 9.48 20.26
CA GLU A 15 20.06 9.78 18.89
C GLU A 15 18.59 10.21 18.88
N LYS A 16 18.33 11.41 19.42
CA LYS A 16 17.20 12.22 18.96
C LYS A 16 17.55 12.76 17.57
N GLY A 17 17.56 11.86 16.59
CA GLY A 17 17.51 12.23 15.19
C GLY A 17 16.17 12.88 14.93
N GLY A 18 16.13 14.21 14.96
CA GLY A 18 14.99 15.03 14.56
C GLY A 18 14.72 14.95 13.05
N GLY A 19 14.62 13.73 12.51
CA GLY A 19 14.04 13.50 11.21
C GLY A 19 12.53 13.56 11.38
N LYS A 20 11.89 14.60 10.86
CA LYS A 20 10.45 14.57 10.62
C LYS A 20 10.16 13.24 9.92
N GLY A 21 9.22 12.46 10.46
CA GLY A 21 8.71 11.28 9.75
C GLY A 21 8.27 11.67 8.34
N PRO A 22 8.14 10.70 7.41
CA PRO A 22 7.81 10.98 6.02
C PRO A 22 6.58 11.87 5.94
N SER A 23 6.63 12.87 5.05
CA SER A 23 5.49 13.77 4.89
C SER A 23 4.26 12.99 4.38
N PRO A 24 3.02 13.43 4.68
CA PRO A 24 1.82 12.81 4.14
C PRO A 24 1.88 12.67 2.61
N GLN A 25 2.44 13.66 1.92
CA GLN A 25 2.63 13.68 0.48
C GLN A 25 3.60 12.58 0.01
N GLU A 26 4.74 12.41 0.68
CA GLU A 26 5.69 11.32 0.40
C GLU A 26 5.06 9.95 0.63
N ALA A 27 4.27 9.79 1.72
CA ALA A 27 3.59 8.54 2.02
C ALA A 27 2.55 8.19 0.94
N ILE A 28 1.72 9.17 0.54
CA ILE A 28 0.74 9.01 -0.54
C ILE A 28 1.43 8.64 -1.86
N GLN A 29 2.56 9.30 -2.19
CA GLN A 29 3.30 9.02 -3.42
C GLN A 29 3.85 7.59 -3.44
N ARG A 30 4.42 7.12 -2.33
CA ARG A 30 4.91 5.73 -2.21
C ARG A 30 3.79 4.69 -2.31
N LEU A 31 2.60 5.00 -1.76
CA LEU A 31 1.44 4.12 -1.90
C LEU A 31 1.01 4.03 -3.38
N LYS A 32 0.94 5.15 -4.11
CA LYS A 32 0.65 5.17 -5.56
C LYS A 32 1.65 4.34 -6.37
N GLU A 33 2.94 4.50 -6.10
CA GLU A 33 3.98 3.69 -6.77
C GLU A 33 3.83 2.19 -6.49
N THR A 34 3.37 1.84 -5.28
CA THR A 34 3.11 0.46 -4.90
C THR A 34 1.85 -0.07 -5.57
N GLU A 35 0.77 0.73 -5.65
CA GLU A 35 -0.46 0.42 -6.40
C GLU A 35 -0.10 0.12 -7.87
N ASP A 36 0.64 1.00 -8.54
CA ASP A 36 1.06 0.82 -9.93
C ASP A 36 1.86 -0.48 -10.14
N MET A 37 2.73 -0.83 -9.20
CA MET A 37 3.50 -2.07 -9.26
C MET A 37 2.60 -3.30 -9.10
N LEU A 38 1.65 -3.26 -8.17
CA LEU A 38 0.71 -4.35 -7.92
C LEU A 38 -0.28 -4.52 -9.07
N SER A 39 -0.77 -3.44 -9.67
CA SER A 39 -1.62 -3.47 -10.87
C SER A 39 -0.90 -4.13 -12.05
N LYS A 40 0.36 -3.76 -12.32
CA LYS A 40 1.18 -4.44 -13.35
C LYS A 40 1.40 -5.92 -13.03
N LYS A 41 1.52 -6.27 -11.74
CA LYS A 41 1.64 -7.66 -11.29
C LYS A 41 0.34 -8.44 -11.54
N GLN A 42 -0.80 -7.80 -11.32
CA GLN A 42 -2.13 -8.34 -11.56
C GLN A 42 -2.30 -8.68 -13.06
N GLU A 43 -2.06 -7.72 -13.95
CA GLU A 43 -2.12 -7.89 -15.41
C GLU A 43 -1.23 -9.06 -15.88
N PHE A 44 0.01 -9.11 -15.37
CA PHE A 44 0.93 -10.21 -15.69
C PHE A 44 0.39 -11.58 -15.25
N LEU A 45 -0.23 -11.66 -14.07
CA LEU A 45 -0.80 -12.91 -13.56
C LEU A 45 -2.04 -13.33 -14.35
N GLU A 46 -2.89 -12.38 -14.74
CA GLU A 46 -4.04 -12.60 -15.62
C GLU A 46 -3.61 -13.18 -16.98
N GLU A 47 -2.59 -12.59 -17.61
CA GLU A 47 -2.02 -13.10 -18.87
C GLU A 47 -1.49 -14.54 -18.69
N LYS A 48 -0.78 -14.82 -17.57
CA LYS A 48 -0.29 -16.17 -17.27
C LYS A 48 -1.42 -17.18 -17.07
N ILE A 49 -2.50 -16.78 -16.42
CA ILE A 49 -3.70 -17.62 -16.23
C ILE A 49 -4.30 -17.98 -17.59
N GLU A 50 -4.43 -17.01 -18.50
CA GLU A 50 -4.94 -17.24 -19.85
C GLU A 50 -4.03 -18.18 -20.65
N GLN A 51 -2.72 -17.94 -20.63
CA GLN A 51 -1.73 -18.79 -21.30
C GLN A 51 -1.81 -20.25 -20.85
N GLU A 52 -1.92 -20.50 -19.53
CA GLU A 52 -2.06 -21.85 -19.00
C GLU A 52 -3.42 -22.48 -19.33
N LEU A 53 -4.48 -21.68 -19.40
CA LEU A 53 -5.79 -22.17 -19.85
C LEU A 53 -5.75 -22.61 -21.31
N LEU A 54 -5.13 -21.83 -22.19
CA LEU A 54 -4.93 -22.16 -23.60
C LEU A 54 -4.07 -23.42 -23.75
N ALA A 55 -2.98 -23.54 -22.98
CA ALA A 55 -2.14 -24.73 -22.96
C ALA A 55 -2.92 -25.98 -22.49
N ALA A 56 -3.74 -25.85 -21.45
CA ALA A 56 -4.59 -26.94 -20.98
C ALA A 56 -5.58 -27.39 -22.06
N ARG A 57 -6.24 -26.46 -22.75
CA ARG A 57 -7.15 -26.76 -23.87
C ARG A 57 -6.44 -27.45 -25.03
N LYS A 58 -5.25 -26.96 -25.41
CA LYS A 58 -4.42 -27.53 -26.49
C LYS A 58 -4.01 -28.98 -26.22
N HIS A 59 -3.69 -29.30 -24.97
CA HIS A 59 -3.24 -30.64 -24.57
C HIS A 59 -4.37 -31.56 -24.10
N GLY A 60 -5.57 -31.07 -23.84
CA GLY A 60 -6.66 -31.81 -23.19
C GLY A 60 -7.02 -33.14 -23.86
N THR A 61 -7.01 -33.20 -25.19
CA THR A 61 -7.36 -34.41 -25.97
C THR A 61 -6.16 -35.28 -26.34
N LYS A 62 -4.94 -34.73 -26.31
CA LYS A 62 -3.72 -35.41 -26.81
C LYS A 62 -2.77 -35.84 -25.70
N ASN A 63 -2.71 -35.08 -24.61
CA ASN A 63 -1.78 -35.29 -23.52
C ASN A 63 -2.38 -34.82 -22.19
N LYS A 64 -3.15 -35.72 -21.56
CA LYS A 64 -3.79 -35.48 -20.26
C LYS A 64 -2.81 -35.01 -19.18
N ARG A 65 -1.58 -35.55 -19.16
CA ARG A 65 -0.57 -35.19 -18.16
C ARG A 65 -0.14 -33.73 -18.30
N ALA A 66 0.13 -33.29 -19.53
CA ALA A 66 0.49 -31.90 -19.80
C ALA A 66 -0.67 -30.93 -19.50
N ALA A 67 -1.90 -31.29 -19.84
CA ALA A 67 -3.08 -30.49 -19.52
C ALA A 67 -3.28 -30.34 -18.00
N LEU A 68 -3.13 -31.41 -17.23
CA LEU A 68 -3.23 -31.35 -15.76
C LEU A 68 -2.13 -30.49 -15.13
N GLN A 69 -0.91 -30.51 -15.68
CA GLN A 69 0.17 -29.64 -15.20
C GLN A 69 -0.13 -28.15 -15.47
N ALA A 70 -0.67 -27.82 -16.64
CA ALA A 70 -1.10 -26.46 -16.97
C ALA A 70 -2.21 -25.98 -16.02
N LEU A 71 -3.23 -26.82 -15.77
CA LEU A 71 -4.29 -26.49 -14.80
C LEU A 71 -3.77 -26.29 -13.37
N LYS A 72 -2.76 -27.05 -12.93
CA LYS A 72 -2.11 -26.84 -11.63
C LYS A 72 -1.38 -25.50 -11.56
N ARG A 73 -0.66 -25.11 -12.62
CA ARG A 73 0.00 -23.79 -12.71
C ARG A 73 -1.02 -22.66 -12.72
N LYS A 74 -2.06 -22.77 -13.55
CA LYS A 74 -3.20 -21.85 -13.56
C LYS A 74 -3.76 -21.61 -12.16
N LYS A 75 -4.10 -22.69 -11.43
CA LYS A 75 -4.63 -22.59 -10.06
C LYS A 75 -3.68 -21.89 -9.08
N ARG A 76 -2.36 -22.06 -9.25
CA ARG A 76 -1.36 -21.36 -8.44
C ARG A 76 -1.33 -19.87 -8.77
N TYR A 77 -1.40 -19.50 -10.04
CA TYR A 77 -1.47 -18.09 -10.46
C TYR A 77 -2.75 -17.42 -9.98
N GLU A 78 -3.91 -18.09 -10.05
CA GLU A 78 -5.18 -17.59 -9.50
C GLU A 78 -5.09 -17.31 -7.99
N LYS A 79 -4.42 -18.18 -7.24
CA LYS A 79 -4.19 -17.95 -5.80
C LYS A 79 -3.29 -16.73 -5.55
N GLN A 80 -2.27 -16.54 -6.38
CA GLN A 80 -1.40 -15.36 -6.29
C GLN A 80 -2.15 -14.09 -6.64
N LEU A 81 -2.97 -14.13 -7.70
CA LEU A 81 -3.81 -13.02 -8.14
C LEU A 81 -4.72 -12.55 -7.01
N ALA A 82 -5.48 -13.46 -6.41
CA ALA A 82 -6.37 -13.13 -5.29
C ALA A 82 -5.65 -12.52 -4.07
N GLN A 83 -4.38 -12.88 -3.83
CA GLN A 83 -3.57 -12.26 -2.78
C GLN A 83 -3.14 -10.83 -3.15
N ILE A 84 -2.77 -10.61 -4.41
CA ILE A 84 -2.44 -9.28 -4.94
C ILE A 84 -3.66 -8.37 -4.86
N ASP A 85 -4.83 -8.84 -5.30
CA ASP A 85 -6.09 -8.06 -5.26
C ASP A 85 -6.42 -7.58 -3.84
N GLY A 86 -6.32 -8.47 -2.84
CA GLY A 86 -6.55 -8.11 -1.44
C GLY A 86 -5.51 -7.13 -0.88
N THR A 87 -4.26 -7.27 -1.31
CA THR A 87 -3.18 -6.35 -0.90
C THR A 87 -3.37 -4.97 -1.54
N LEU A 88 -3.70 -4.93 -2.84
CA LEU A 88 -3.97 -3.71 -3.59
C LEU A 88 -5.13 -2.94 -2.96
N SER A 89 -6.26 -3.61 -2.70
CA SER A 89 -7.42 -2.98 -2.04
C SER A 89 -7.09 -2.39 -0.67
N THR A 90 -6.22 -3.04 0.10
CA THR A 90 -5.76 -2.52 1.39
C THR A 90 -4.92 -1.24 1.23
N ILE A 91 -4.05 -1.20 0.23
CA ILE A 91 -3.18 -0.05 -0.06
C ILE A 91 -4.01 1.13 -0.58
N GLU A 92 -4.94 0.88 -1.51
CA GLU A 92 -5.87 1.88 -2.02
C GLU A 92 -6.66 2.53 -0.88
N PHE A 93 -7.22 1.71 0.02
CA PHE A 93 -7.92 2.20 1.20
C PHE A 93 -7.03 3.07 2.10
N GLN A 94 -5.77 2.65 2.34
CA GLN A 94 -4.83 3.43 3.14
C GLN A 94 -4.45 4.75 2.47
N ARG A 95 -4.25 4.75 1.15
CA ARG A 95 -3.94 5.97 0.38
C ARG A 95 -5.10 6.96 0.46
N GLU A 96 -6.32 6.51 0.22
CA GLU A 96 -7.52 7.34 0.31
C GLU A 96 -7.71 7.89 1.73
N ALA A 97 -7.50 7.07 2.77
CA ALA A 97 -7.57 7.53 4.15
C ALA A 97 -6.56 8.64 4.44
N LEU A 98 -5.32 8.52 3.93
CA LEU A 98 -4.29 9.57 4.08
C LEU A 98 -4.64 10.83 3.29
N GLU A 99 -5.12 10.71 2.06
CA GLU A 99 -5.55 11.86 1.24
C GLU A 99 -6.71 12.62 1.90
N ASN A 100 -7.68 11.89 2.46
CA ASN A 100 -8.80 12.46 3.21
C ASN A 100 -8.32 13.16 4.49
N ALA A 101 -7.44 12.52 5.27
CA ALA A 101 -6.88 13.11 6.48
C ALA A 101 -6.09 14.39 6.19
N ASN A 102 -5.30 14.41 5.10
CA ASN A 102 -4.53 15.56 4.69
C ASN A 102 -5.45 16.73 4.26
N THR A 103 -6.49 16.45 3.48
CA THR A 103 -7.49 17.44 3.06
C THR A 103 -8.23 18.03 4.27
N ASN A 104 -8.68 17.19 5.20
CA ASN A 104 -9.36 17.62 6.41
C ASN A 104 -8.47 18.51 7.29
N THR A 105 -7.18 18.19 7.37
CA THR A 105 -6.21 19.01 8.13
C THR A 105 -6.07 20.41 7.54
N GLU A 106 -5.97 20.53 6.21
CA GLU A 106 -5.88 21.84 5.55
C GLU A 106 -7.18 22.64 5.67
N VAL A 107 -8.35 21.99 5.61
CA VAL A 107 -9.65 22.65 5.87
C VAL A 107 -9.69 23.23 7.28
N LEU A 108 -9.36 22.44 8.30
CA LEU A 108 -9.37 22.90 9.70
C LEU A 108 -8.39 24.05 9.94
N LYS A 109 -7.21 24.00 9.32
CA LYS A 109 -6.23 25.09 9.38
C LYS A 109 -6.76 26.38 8.77
N ASN A 110 -7.42 26.31 7.62
CA ASN A 110 -8.02 27.46 6.95
C ASN A 110 -9.20 28.03 7.75
N MET A 111 -10.04 27.17 8.33
CA MET A 111 -11.11 27.60 9.24
C MET A 111 -10.54 28.31 10.47
N GLY A 112 -9.46 27.78 11.07
CA GLY A 112 -8.78 28.41 12.19
C GLY A 112 -8.19 29.78 11.84
N PHE A 113 -7.63 29.93 10.63
CA PHE A 113 -7.16 31.22 10.14
C PHE A 113 -8.32 32.22 9.94
N ALA A 114 -9.41 31.79 9.31
CA ALA A 114 -10.60 32.62 9.11
C ALA A 114 -11.21 33.07 10.45
N ALA A 115 -11.31 32.18 11.43
CA ALA A 115 -11.81 32.51 12.77
C ALA A 115 -10.95 33.58 13.47
N LYS A 116 -9.62 33.50 13.33
CA LYS A 116 -8.71 34.53 13.85
C LYS A 116 -8.90 35.88 13.16
N ALA A 117 -9.07 35.88 11.84
CA ALA A 117 -9.33 37.10 11.07
C ALA A 117 -10.67 37.74 11.46
N MET A 118 -11.73 36.95 11.62
CA MET A 118 -13.03 37.45 12.10
C MET A 118 -12.93 38.05 13.50
N LYS A 119 -12.22 37.39 14.42
CA LYS A 119 -12.01 37.93 15.77
C LYS A 119 -11.28 39.27 15.73
N ALA A 120 -10.19 39.38 14.97
CA ALA A 120 -9.46 40.63 14.84
C ALA A 120 -10.31 41.75 14.22
N ALA A 121 -11.17 41.45 13.24
CA ALA A 121 -12.09 42.43 12.68
C ALA A 121 -13.13 42.90 13.71
N HIS A 122 -13.61 41.99 14.57
CA HIS A 122 -14.54 42.32 15.65
C HIS A 122 -13.89 43.15 16.77
N ASP A 123 -12.66 42.82 17.18
CA ASP A 123 -11.93 43.55 18.23
C ASP A 123 -11.50 44.98 17.80
N ASN A 124 -11.50 45.27 16.49
CA ASN A 124 -11.17 46.59 15.92
C ASN A 124 -12.41 47.43 15.54
N MET A 125 -13.62 46.98 15.88
CA MET A 125 -14.87 47.75 15.82
C MET A 125 -15.23 48.29 17.21
#